data_AF-A0A2G0CKS0-F1
#
_entry.id   AF-A0A2G0CKS0-F1
#
_cell.length_a   1.000
_cell.length_b   1.000
_cell.length_c   1.000
_cell.angle_alpha   90.00
_cell.angle_beta   90.00
_cell.angle_gamma   90.00
#
_symmetry.space_group_name_H-M   'P 1'
#
loop_
_entity.id
_entity.type
_entity.pdbx_description
1 polymer ?
#
loop_
_entity_poly.entity_id
_entity_poly.type
_entity_poly.pdbx_seq_one_letter_code
_entity_poly.pdbx_strand_id
1 'polypeptide(L)' 'MLYESSVEDIEREKKNRIGEQLKAARKSAGMTQEELASRVGTSKGYISRIENNRSDIELSTLRRIIEVGLNKRLAITD' A
#
# COMPACT_ATOMS: atom_id res chain seq x y z
N MET A 1 -0.23 18.28 23.52
CA MET A 1 -1.60 18.50 22.97
C MET A 1 -1.63 19.10 21.56
N LEU A 2 -1.25 20.37 21.29
CA LEU A 2 -1.27 20.90 19.89
C LEU A 2 -0.18 20.32 18.98
N TYR A 3 0.97 19.92 19.53
CA TYR A 3 2.07 19.34 18.75
C TYR A 3 1.84 17.87 18.38
N GLU A 4 1.26 17.09 19.29
CA GLU A 4 0.98 15.66 19.09
C GLU A 4 -0.12 15.44 18.03
N SER A 5 -1.19 16.26 18.04
CA SER A 5 -2.24 16.17 17.03
C SER A 5 -1.73 16.48 15.62
N SER A 6 -0.83 17.47 15.47
CA SER A 6 -0.23 17.79 14.18
C SER A 6 0.71 16.69 13.66
N VAL A 7 1.40 15.97 14.55
CA VAL A 7 2.23 14.81 14.18
C VAL A 7 1.34 13.65 13.71
N GLU A 8 0.22 13.39 14.39
CA GLU A 8 -0.75 12.37 13.98
C GLU A 8 -1.39 12.66 12.63
N ASP A 9 -1.69 13.94 12.33
CA ASP A 9 -2.25 14.36 11.05
C ASP A 9 -1.24 14.15 9.90
N ILE A 10 0.03 14.52 10.11
CA ILE A 10 1.11 14.30 9.12
C ILE A 10 1.30 12.81 8.85
N GLU A 11 1.33 11.98 9.89
CA GLU A 11 1.47 10.53 9.73
C GLU A 11 0.25 9.91 9.04
N ARG A 12 -0.97 10.41 9.32
CA ARG A 12 -2.19 9.98 8.64
C ARG A 12 -2.19 10.39 7.16
N GLU A 13 -1.73 11.58 6.82
CA GLU A 13 -1.56 12.03 5.43
C GLU A 13 -0.53 11.19 4.67
N LYS A 14 0.65 10.91 5.27
CA LYS A 14 1.66 10.04 4.65
C LYS A 14 1.15 8.63 4.42
N LYS A 15 0.46 8.05 5.42
CA LYS A 15 -0.13 6.71 5.31
C LYS A 15 -1.18 6.66 4.20
N ASN A 16 -1.97 7.73 4.04
CA ASN A 16 -2.93 7.85 2.95
C ASN A 16 -2.28 7.73 1.57
N ARG A 17 -1.05 8.26 1.40
CA ARG A 17 -0.35 8.24 0.11
C ARG A 17 0.05 6.83 -0.33
N ILE A 18 0.46 5.93 0.58
CA ILE A 18 0.96 4.60 0.21
C ILE A 18 -0.16 3.71 -0.35
N GLY A 19 -1.30 3.65 0.34
CA GLY A 19 -2.45 2.85 -0.11
C GLY A 19 -2.97 3.31 -1.48
N GLU A 20 -3.04 4.62 -1.69
CA GLU A 20 -3.45 5.21 -2.97
C GLU A 20 -2.44 4.95 -4.10
N GLN A 21 -1.14 5.08 -3.82
CA GLN A 21 -0.08 4.75 -4.77
C GLN A 21 -0.12 3.28 -5.19
N LEU A 22 -0.31 2.37 -4.23
CA LEU A 22 -0.44 0.95 -4.53
C LEU A 22 -1.66 0.68 -5.42
N LYS A 23 -2.81 1.27 -5.09
CA LYS A 23 -4.04 1.16 -5.87
C LYS A 23 -3.88 1.69 -7.29
N ALA A 24 -3.21 2.83 -7.44
CA ALA A 24 -2.90 3.41 -8.74
C ALA A 24 -1.99 2.49 -9.56
N ALA A 25 -0.89 2.01 -8.98
CA ALA A 25 0.04 1.10 -9.64
C ALA A 25 -0.62 -0.22 -10.08
N ARG A 26 -1.50 -0.79 -9.24
CA ARG A 26 -2.30 -1.98 -9.58
C ARG A 26 -3.22 -1.71 -10.77
N LYS A 27 -3.95 -0.59 -10.76
CA LYS A 27 -4.85 -0.22 -11.86
C LYS A 27 -4.09 0.03 -13.16
N SER A 28 -2.94 0.70 -13.11
CA SER A 28 -2.07 0.90 -14.27
C SER A 28 -1.52 -0.42 -14.83
N ALA A 29 -1.40 -1.46 -14.00
CA ALA A 29 -1.05 -2.80 -14.43
C ALA A 29 -2.24 -3.62 -14.96
N GLY A 30 -3.45 -3.04 -15.01
CA GLY A 30 -4.67 -3.69 -15.50
C GLY A 30 -5.22 -4.78 -14.58
N MET A 31 -4.80 -4.81 -13.31
CA MET A 31 -5.15 -5.90 -12.39
C MET A 31 -6.30 -5.53 -11.46
N THR A 32 -7.13 -6.51 -11.13
CA THR A 32 -8.06 -6.51 -9.99
C THR A 32 -7.31 -6.76 -8.67
N GLN A 33 -7.97 -6.47 -7.54
CA GLN A 33 -7.42 -6.76 -6.21
C GLN A 33 -7.20 -8.26 -5.98
N GLU A 34 -8.07 -9.11 -6.55
CA GLU A 34 -7.97 -10.57 -6.45
C GLU A 34 -6.76 -11.11 -7.23
N GLU A 35 -6.49 -10.57 -8.42
CA GLU A 35 -5.33 -10.98 -9.22
C GLU A 35 -4.02 -10.57 -8.56
N LEU A 36 -3.95 -9.34 -8.00
CA LEU A 36 -2.78 -8.91 -7.24
C LEU A 36 -2.58 -9.79 -5.99
N ALA A 37 -3.66 -10.06 -5.26
CA ALA A 37 -3.62 -10.93 -4.09
C ALA A 37 -3.11 -12.33 -4.43
N SER A 38 -3.62 -12.92 -5.51
CA SER A 38 -3.22 -14.25 -5.99
C SER A 38 -1.73 -14.30 -6.34
N ARG A 39 -1.20 -13.28 -7.04
CA ARG A 39 0.23 -13.22 -7.40
C ARG A 39 1.14 -13.13 -6.18
N VAL A 40 0.71 -12.42 -5.16
CA VAL A 40 1.51 -12.19 -3.95
C VAL A 40 1.32 -13.31 -2.93
N GLY A 41 0.31 -14.17 -3.07
CA GLY A 41 -0.05 -15.19 -2.08
C GLY A 41 -0.67 -14.58 -0.82
N THR A 42 -1.70 -13.74 -1.00
CA THR A 42 -2.50 -13.15 0.08
C THR A 42 -3.98 -13.10 -0.31
N SER A 43 -4.84 -12.44 0.47
CA SER A 43 -6.27 -12.31 0.18
C SER A 43 -6.61 -10.96 -0.46
N LYS A 44 -7.64 -10.94 -1.33
CA LYS A 44 -8.24 -9.70 -1.84
C LYS A 44 -8.63 -8.74 -0.71
N GLY A 45 -9.19 -9.27 0.38
CA GLY A 45 -9.56 -8.47 1.55
C GLY A 45 -8.36 -7.76 2.17
N TYR A 46 -7.20 -8.40 2.23
CA TYR A 46 -5.97 -7.78 2.72
C TYR A 46 -5.48 -6.67 1.79
N ILE A 47 -5.41 -6.91 0.47
CA ILE A 47 -5.08 -5.89 -0.53
C ILE A 47 -6.03 -4.69 -0.43
N SER A 48 -7.35 -4.95 -0.33
CA SER A 48 -8.35 -3.89 -0.18
C SER A 48 -8.13 -3.06 1.09
N ARG A 49 -7.80 -3.68 2.22
CA ARG A 49 -7.51 -2.93 3.46
C ARG A 49 -6.28 -2.05 3.31
N ILE A 50 -5.22 -2.52 2.66
CA ILE A 50 -4.01 -1.73 2.39
C ILE A 50 -4.35 -0.54 1.49
N GLU A 51 -5.03 -0.78 0.36
CA GLU A 51 -5.37 0.26 -0.62
C GLU A 51 -6.32 1.34 -0.08
N ASN A 52 -7.03 1.06 1.01
CA ASN A 52 -7.95 1.99 1.65
C ASN A 52 -7.48 2.43 3.06
N ASN A 53 -6.20 2.21 3.39
CA ASN A 53 -5.56 2.62 4.66
C ASN A 53 -6.28 2.09 5.91
N ARG A 54 -6.88 0.90 5.81
CA ARG A 54 -7.59 0.18 6.89
C ARG A 54 -6.73 -0.90 7.56
N SER A 55 -5.43 -0.93 7.30
CA SER A 55 -4.47 -1.83 7.92
C SER A 55 -3.08 -1.20 7.91
N ASP A 56 -2.30 -1.47 8.94
CA ASP A 56 -0.84 -1.34 8.86
C ASP A 56 -0.29 -2.39 7.89
N ILE A 57 0.83 -2.03 7.26
CA ILE A 57 1.56 -2.90 6.35
C ILE A 57 3.05 -2.84 6.71
N GLU A 58 3.66 -4.01 6.88
CA GLU A 58 5.11 -4.08 7.04
C GLU A 58 5.81 -3.75 5.73
N LEU A 59 6.99 -3.12 5.81
CA LEU A 59 7.80 -2.79 4.64
C LEU A 59 8.16 -4.04 3.81
N SER A 60 8.41 -5.17 4.47
CA SER A 60 8.65 -6.49 3.86
C SER A 60 7.49 -6.92 2.95
N THR A 61 6.26 -6.73 3.44
CA THR A 61 5.04 -7.08 2.74
C THR A 61 4.75 -6.11 1.59
N LEU A 62 4.92 -4.80 1.83
CA LEU A 62 4.81 -3.78 0.79
C LEU A 62 5.79 -4.07 -0.36
N ARG A 63 7.04 -4.37 -0.02
CA ARG A 63 8.06 -4.76 -1.00
C ARG A 63 7.65 -6.00 -1.79
N ARG A 64 7.14 -7.04 -1.13
CA ARG A 64 6.64 -8.25 -1.83
C ARG A 64 5.50 -7.93 -2.79
N ILE A 65 4.55 -7.09 -2.39
CA ILE A 65 3.43 -6.67 -3.26
C ILE A 65 3.95 -5.95 -4.51
N ILE A 66 4.92 -5.05 -4.35
CA ILE A 66 5.46 -4.25 -5.45
C ILE A 66 6.33 -5.10 -6.37
N GLU A 67 7.27 -5.85 -5.81
CA GLU A 67 8.27 -6.60 -6.59
C GLU A 67 7.70 -7.87 -7.20
N VAL A 68 6.91 -8.64 -6.44
CA VAL A 68 6.34 -9.91 -6.93
C VAL A 68 4.98 -9.68 -7.58
N GLY A 69 4.11 -8.90 -6.94
CA GLY A 69 2.75 -8.69 -7.42
C GLY A 69 2.68 -7.81 -8.66
N LEU A 70 3.37 -6.67 -8.64
CA LEU A 70 3.32 -5.67 -9.70
C LEU A 70 4.51 -5.73 -10.67
N ASN A 71 5.51 -6.58 -10.40
CA ASN A 71 6.76 -6.64 -11.17
C ASN A 71 7.42 -5.26 -11.33
N LYS A 72 7.47 -4.49 -10.24
CA LYS A 72 8.07 -3.15 -10.16
C LYS A 72 9.17 -3.13 -9.11
N ARG A 73 10.03 -2.12 -9.08
CA ARG A 73 10.96 -1.91 -7.97
C ARG A 73 10.39 -0.90 -6.98
N LEU A 74 10.44 -1.24 -5.70
CA LEU A 74 10.17 -0.28 -4.64
C LEU A 74 11.33 0.73 -4.60
N ALA A 75 11.02 2.01 -4.77
CA ALA A 75 11.96 3.11 -4.58
C ALA A 75 11.55 3.88 -3.32
N ILE A 76 12.48 3.99 -2.38
CA ILE A 76 12.32 4.86 -1.21
C ILE A 76 13.10 6.12 -1.54
N THR A 77 12.40 7.25 -1.54
CA THR A 77 12.98 8.57 -1.77
C THR A 77 12.81 9.37 -0.49
N ASP A 78 13.89 10.03 -0.06
CA ASP A 78 13.92 10.90 1.12
C ASP A 78 13.05 12.17 0.96
#